data_AF-A0A024V595-F1
#
_entry.id   AF-A0A024V595-F1
#
_cell.length_a   1.000
_cell.length_b   1.000
_cell.length_c   1.000
_cell.angle_alpha   90.00
_cell.angle_beta   90.00
_cell.angle_gamma   90.00
#
_symmetry.space_group_name_H-M   'P 1'
#
loop_
_entity.id
_entity.type
_entity.pdbx_description
1 polymer ?
#
loop_
_entity_poly.entity_id
_entity_poly.type
_entity_poly.pdbx_seq_one_letter_code
_entity_poly.pdbx_strand_id
1 'polypeptide(L)'
;MEHLKNLITGAISGAIVDAVLFPIDYIKTNIQTNNSFSIYDPRKLYNGILPTLIGTVPASAFFYCFYELSKKLLTETIKDISKGGFLSFYKGCYVRASYLCFGGMIFFGCLRFFSF
;
A
#
# COMPACT_ATOMS: atom_id res chain seq x y z
N MET A 1 -4.28 3.90 -24.41
CA MET A 1 -4.98 2.60 -24.58
C MET A 1 -4.33 1.47 -23.78
N GLU A 2 -3.00 1.36 -23.71
CA GLU A 2 -2.33 0.31 -22.90
C GLU A 2 -2.63 0.38 -21.40
N HIS A 3 -2.62 1.57 -20.78
CA HIS A 3 -2.92 1.72 -19.35
C HIS A 3 -4.32 1.21 -18.97
N LEU A 4 -5.33 1.49 -19.80
CA LEU A 4 -6.69 1.01 -19.58
C LEU A 4 -6.77 -0.52 -19.75
N LYS A 5 -6.05 -1.06 -20.73
CA LYS A 5 -5.99 -2.51 -20.97
C LYS A 5 -5.35 -3.23 -19.76
N ASN A 6 -4.25 -2.70 -19.24
CA ASN A 6 -3.58 -3.23 -18.05
C ASN A 6 -4.45 -3.12 -16.79
N LEU A 7 -5.22 -2.03 -16.66
CA LEU A 7 -6.15 -1.83 -15.56
C LEU A 7 -7.30 -2.85 -15.59
N ILE A 8 -7.88 -3.09 -16.78
CA ILE A 8 -8.93 -4.09 -16.97
C ILE A 8 -8.41 -5.51 -16.73
N THR A 9 -7.22 -5.86 -17.24
CA THR A 9 -6.63 -7.19 -16.99
C THR A 9 -6.30 -7.39 -15.52
N GLY A 10 -5.83 -6.34 -14.84
CA GLY A 10 -5.60 -6.35 -13.39
C GLY A 10 -6.89 -6.56 -12.61
N ALA A 11 -7.96 -5.83 -12.93
CA ALA A 11 -9.27 -5.98 -12.30
C ALA A 11 -9.86 -7.38 -12.49
N ILE A 12 -9.75 -7.95 -13.70
CA ILE A 12 -10.22 -9.32 -13.98
C ILE A 12 -9.40 -10.34 -13.19
N SER A 13 -8.07 -10.20 -13.15
CA SER A 13 -7.22 -11.11 -12.37
C SER A 13 -7.51 -11.03 -10.86
N GLY A 14 -7.75 -9.83 -10.34
CA GLY A 14 -8.14 -9.61 -8.95
C GLY A 14 -9.48 -10.26 -8.63
N ALA A 15 -10.49 -10.07 -9.49
CA ALA A 15 -11.79 -10.72 -9.34
C ALA A 15 -11.72 -12.24 -9.33
N ILE A 16 -10.84 -12.84 -10.15
CA ILE A 16 -10.61 -14.28 -10.17
C ILE A 16 -9.95 -14.75 -8.87
N VAL A 17 -8.91 -14.04 -8.41
CA VAL A 17 -8.23 -14.34 -7.14
C VAL A 17 -9.20 -14.25 -5.98
N ASP A 18 -9.99 -13.17 -5.91
CA ASP A 18 -11.00 -12.98 -4.88
C ASP A 18 -12.03 -14.12 -4.93
N ALA A 19 -12.51 -14.54 -6.10
CA ALA A 19 -13.46 -15.64 -6.23
C ALA A 19 -12.90 -17.01 -5.78
N VAL A 20 -11.60 -17.23 -5.94
CA VAL A 20 -10.94 -18.46 -5.49
C VAL A 20 -10.68 -18.43 -3.98
N LEU A 21 -10.32 -17.27 -3.43
CA LEU A 21 -9.98 -17.12 -2.01
C LEU A 21 -11.20 -16.83 -1.12
N PHE A 22 -12.30 -16.32 -1.66
CA PHE A 22 -13.53 -16.00 -0.94
C PHE A 22 -14.02 -17.10 0.02
N PRO A 23 -14.08 -18.40 -0.36
CA PRO A 23 -14.51 -19.45 0.57
C PRO A 23 -13.57 -19.61 1.77
N ILE A 24 -12.27 -19.37 1.60
CA ILE A 24 -11.27 -19.45 2.68
C ILE A 24 -11.44 -18.26 3.63
N ASP A 25 -11.60 -17.05 3.07
CA ASP A 25 -11.83 -15.83 3.85
C ASP A 25 -13.17 -15.87 4.59
N TYR A 26 -14.21 -16.44 3.97
CA TYR A 26 -15.51 -16.67 4.60
C TYR A 26 -15.39 -17.61 5.81
N ILE A 27 -14.69 -18.75 5.68
CA ILE A 27 -14.49 -19.66 6.81
C ILE A 27 -13.69 -18.98 7.93
N LYS A 28 -12.61 -18.27 7.58
CA LYS A 28 -11.77 -17.56 8.55
C LYS A 28 -12.54 -16.49 9.31
N THR A 29 -13.35 -15.69 8.62
CA THR A 29 -14.16 -14.63 9.24
C THR A 29 -15.29 -15.18 10.10
N ASN A 30 -15.92 -16.29 9.72
CA ASN A 30 -16.93 -16.95 10.56
C ASN A 30 -16.34 -17.54 11.85
N ILE A 31 -15.14 -18.13 11.78
CA ILE A 31 -14.40 -18.59 12.97
C ILE A 31 -14.07 -17.40 13.90
N GLN A 32 -13.62 -16.28 13.33
CA GLN A 32 -13.31 -15.07 14.11
C GLN A 32 -14.54 -14.41 14.72
N THR A 33 -15.71 -14.53 14.08
CA THR A 33 -16.98 -13.98 14.58
C THR A 33 -17.80 -14.97 15.41
N ASN A 34 -17.27 -16.17 15.67
CA ASN A 34 -17.92 -17.24 16.42
C ASN A 34 -19.32 -17.62 15.87
N ASN A 35 -19.51 -17.43 14.57
CA ASN A 35 -20.78 -17.68 13.89
C ASN A 35 -20.85 -19.11 13.37
N SER A 36 -22.06 -19.68 13.36
CA SER A 36 -22.30 -21.00 12.77
C SER A 36 -22.19 -20.92 11.25
N PHE A 37 -21.20 -21.61 10.66
CA PHE A 37 -21.00 -21.68 9.21
C PHE A 37 -21.34 -23.08 8.67
N SER A 38 -21.89 -23.14 7.46
CA SER A 38 -22.17 -24.40 6.76
C SER A 38 -21.25 -24.54 5.55
N ILE A 39 -20.35 -25.52 5.59
CA ILE A 39 -19.38 -25.81 4.51
C ILE A 39 -20.07 -26.49 3.32
N TYR A 40 -21.21 -27.16 3.55
CA TYR A 40 -21.91 -27.97 2.55
C TYR A 40 -22.72 -27.15 1.55
N ASP A 41 -22.85 -25.85 1.77
CA ASP A 41 -23.79 -24.99 1.04
C ASP A 41 -23.01 -23.90 0.24
N PRO A 42 -22.62 -24.18 -1.02
CA PRO A 42 -21.73 -23.29 -1.77
C PRO A 42 -22.34 -21.90 -2.02
N ARG A 43 -23.67 -21.77 -2.07
CA ARG A 43 -24.31 -20.46 -2.22
C ARG A 43 -24.12 -19.56 -1.00
N LYS A 44 -24.04 -20.13 0.20
CA LYS A 44 -23.80 -19.38 1.44
C LYS A 44 -22.33 -18.99 1.58
N LEU A 45 -21.42 -19.81 1.05
CA LEU A 45 -19.98 -19.51 0.98
C LEU A 45 -19.66 -18.33 0.06
N TYR A 46 -20.48 -18.07 -0.97
CA TYR A 46 -20.30 -16.94 -1.90
C TYR A 46 -21.20 -15.72 -1.58
N ASN A 47 -21.99 -15.77 -0.51
CA ASN A 47 -22.79 -14.63 -0.07
C ASN A 47 -21.87 -13.50 0.42
N GLY A 48 -21.83 -12.40 -0.34
CA GLY A 48 -20.98 -11.24 -0.03
C GLY A 48 -19.80 -11.02 -0.99
N ILE A 49 -19.71 -11.75 -2.11
CA ILE A 49 -18.63 -11.51 -3.08
C ILE A 49 -18.77 -10.16 -3.82
N LEU A 50 -19.99 -9.65 -3.96
CA LEU A 50 -20.29 -8.36 -4.57
C LEU A 50 -19.61 -7.16 -3.87
N PRO A 51 -19.73 -6.97 -2.54
CA PRO A 51 -19.02 -5.89 -1.86
C PRO A 51 -17.50 -6.03 -1.94
N THR A 52 -16.95 -7.26 -1.94
CA THR A 52 -15.51 -7.48 -2.15
C THR A 52 -15.06 -6.99 -3.53
N LEU A 53 -15.77 -7.40 -4.59
CA LEU A 53 -15.49 -6.98 -5.96
C LEU A 53 -15.65 -5.46 -6.17
N ILE A 54 -16.66 -4.85 -5.55
CA ILE A 54 -16.85 -3.39 -5.62
C ILE A 54 -15.73 -2.67 -4.88
N GLY A 55 -15.23 -3.21 -3.77
CA GLY A 55 -14.13 -2.65 -3.00
C GLY A 55 -12.77 -2.73 -3.70
N THR A 56 -12.55 -3.73 -4.57
CA THR A 56 -11.25 -3.90 -5.25
C THR A 56 -11.02 -2.89 -6.37
N VAL A 57 -12.09 -2.36 -6.99
CA VAL A 57 -12.00 -1.33 -8.03
C VAL A 57 -11.36 -0.01 -7.52
N PRO A 58 -11.87 0.64 -6.46
CA PRO A 58 -11.24 1.86 -5.93
C PRO A 58 -9.87 1.57 -5.32
N ALA A 59 -9.68 0.41 -4.68
CA ALA A 59 -8.37 0.02 -4.14
C ALA A 59 -7.31 -0.06 -5.25
N SER A 60 -7.66 -0.67 -6.39
CA SER A 60 -6.80 -0.75 -7.58
C SER A 60 -6.51 0.63 -8.17
N ALA A 61 -7.52 1.51 -8.21
CA ALA A 61 -7.35 2.88 -8.70
C ALA A 61 -6.40 3.70 -7.81
N PHE A 62 -6.54 3.62 -6.48
CA PHE A 62 -5.63 4.28 -5.55
C PHE A 62 -4.21 3.72 -5.64
N PHE A 63 -4.06 2.40 -5.67
CA PHE A 63 -2.76 1.76 -5.83
C PHE A 63 -2.06 2.23 -7.11
N TYR A 64 -2.79 2.27 -8.22
CA TYR A 64 -2.25 2.74 -9.50
C TYR A 64 -1.88 4.23 -9.47
N CYS A 65 -2.70 5.08 -8.86
CA CYS A 65 -2.41 6.50 -8.66
C CYS A 65 -1.11 6.71 -7.87
N PHE A 66 -0.95 6.01 -6.74
CA PHE A 66 0.27 6.05 -5.93
C PHE A 66 1.49 5.51 -6.67
N TYR A 67 1.31 4.43 -7.45
CA TYR A 67 2.37 3.86 -8.26
C TYR A 67 2.87 4.86 -9.32
N GLU A 68 1.97 5.51 -10.05
CA GLU A 68 2.36 6.52 -11.04
C GLU A 68 2.99 7.77 -10.41
N LEU A 69 2.47 8.24 -9.27
CA LEU A 69 3.07 9.34 -8.52
C LEU A 69 4.49 8.98 -8.07
N SER A 70 4.65 7.82 -7.43
CA SER A 70 5.96 7.32 -6.97
C SER A 70 6.94 7.18 -8.13
N LYS A 71 6.49 6.62 -9.26
CA LYS A 71 7.33 6.44 -10.45
C LYS A 71 7.76 7.79 -11.05
N LYS A 72 6.84 8.77 -11.13
CA LYS A 72 7.17 10.13 -11.61
C LYS A 72 8.20 10.78 -10.71
N LEU A 73 7.98 10.78 -9.39
CA LEU A 73 8.92 11.35 -8.42
C LEU A 73 10.30 10.69 -8.50
N LEU A 74 10.34 9.37 -8.59
CA LEU A 74 11.60 8.62 -8.71
C LEU A 74 12.32 8.95 -10.02
N THR A 75 11.59 9.02 -11.13
CA THR A 75 12.17 9.32 -12.45
C THR A 75 12.72 10.74 -12.51
N GLU A 76 12.00 11.72 -11.96
CA GLU A 76 12.48 13.11 -11.88
C GLU A 76 13.69 13.21 -10.94
N THR A 77 13.66 12.53 -9.79
CA THR A 77 14.81 12.45 -8.87
C THR A 77 16.05 11.86 -9.57
N ILE A 78 15.88 10.77 -10.32
CA ILE A 78 17.00 10.14 -11.07
C ILE A 78 17.54 11.09 -12.15
N LYS A 79 16.66 11.81 -12.87
CA LYS A 79 17.10 12.82 -13.85
C LYS A 79 17.83 13.99 -13.20
N ASP A 80 17.36 14.46 -12.05
CA ASP A 80 18.01 15.54 -11.28
C ASP A 80 19.36 15.11 -10.70
N ILE A 81 19.50 13.84 -10.30
CA ILE A 81 20.79 13.25 -9.93
C ILE A 81 21.70 13.17 -11.16
N SER A 82 21.18 12.75 -12.31
CA SER A 82 21.94 12.66 -13.56
C SER A 82 22.39 14.02 -14.09
N LYS A 83 21.62 15.09 -13.88
CA LYS A 83 21.95 16.46 -14.31
C LYS A 83 22.79 17.23 -13.27
N GLY A 84 22.53 17.02 -11.98
CA GLY A 84 23.20 17.70 -10.86
C GLY A 84 24.47 16.99 -10.35
N GLY A 85 24.68 15.73 -10.73
CA GLY A 85 25.87 14.95 -10.34
C GLY A 85 26.12 14.93 -8.83
N PHE A 86 27.38 15.10 -8.44
CA PHE A 86 27.85 15.05 -7.04
C PHE A 86 27.22 16.11 -6.12
N LEU A 87 26.69 17.21 -6.67
CA LEU A 87 26.08 18.32 -5.91
C LEU A 87 24.72 17.94 -5.30
N SER A 88 23.93 17.10 -6.01
CA SER A 88 22.66 16.56 -5.50
C SER A 88 22.89 15.62 -4.31
N PHE A 89 24.01 14.89 -4.32
CA PHE A 89 24.42 14.03 -3.21
C PHE A 89 24.78 14.85 -1.96
N TYR A 90 25.47 15.98 -2.14
CA TYR A 90 25.84 16.88 -1.04
C TYR A 90 24.60 17.54 -0.39
N LYS A 91 23.60 17.95 -1.20
CA LYS A 91 22.32 18.46 -0.67
C LYS A 91 21.55 17.38 0.11
N GLY A 92 21.51 16.15 -0.39
CA GLY A 92 20.87 15.03 0.32
C GLY A 92 21.56 14.69 1.65
N CYS A 93 22.90 14.72 1.68
CA CYS A 93 23.68 14.50 2.89
C CYS A 93 23.47 15.61 3.92
N TYR A 94 23.37 16.87 3.46
CA TYR A 94 23.07 18.02 4.32
C TYR A 94 21.67 17.95 4.94
N VAL A 95 20.64 17.63 4.14
CA VAL A 95 19.27 17.43 4.65
C VAL A 95 19.25 16.33 5.70
N ARG A 96 19.91 15.18 5.43
CA ARG A 96 19.96 14.08 6.40
C ARG A 96 20.72 14.45 7.68
N ALA A 97 21.82 15.19 7.57
CA ALA A 97 22.56 15.71 8.73
C ALA A 97 21.72 16.70 9.56
N SER A 98 20.98 17.61 8.92
CA SER A 98 20.07 18.52 9.62
C SER A 98 18.95 17.78 10.35
N TYR A 99 18.34 16.75 9.73
CA TYR A 99 17.33 15.93 10.40
C TYR A 99 17.89 15.14 11.59
N LEU A 100 19.11 14.61 11.49
CA LEU A 100 19.76 13.90 12.60
C LEU A 100 20.11 14.85 13.76
N CYS A 101 20.58 16.07 13.47
CA CYS A 101 20.85 17.08 14.49
C CYS A 101 19.56 17.56 15.18
N PHE A 102 18.51 17.87 14.42
CA PHE A 102 17.23 18.28 15.01
C PHE A 102 16.54 17.13 15.76
N GLY A 103 16.49 15.93 15.18
CA GLY A 103 15.92 14.75 15.83
C GLY A 103 16.70 14.33 17.09
N GLY A 104 18.03 14.40 17.04
CA GLY A 104 18.89 14.15 18.19
C GLY A 104 18.70 15.18 19.31
N MET A 105 18.47 16.45 18.96
CA MET A 105 18.21 17.52 19.95
C MET A 105 16.84 17.35 20.64
N ILE A 106 15.83 16.87 19.93
CA ILE A 106 14.52 16.52 20.52
C ILE A 106 14.65 15.30 21.44
N PHE A 107 15.35 14.24 21.02
CA PHE A 107 15.46 13.01 21.79
C PHE A 107 16.30 13.18 23.08
N PHE A 108 17.44 13.88 23.00
CA PHE A 108 18.25 14.23 24.18
C PHE A 108 17.58 15.29 25.07
N GLY A 109 16.76 16.18 24.50
CA GLY A 109 15.95 17.14 25.25
C GLY A 109 14.89 16.45 26.13
N CYS A 110 14.25 15.40 25.63
CA CYS A 110 13.28 14.61 26.41
C CYS A 110 13.93 13.78 27.53
N LEU A 111 15.15 13.27 27.33
CA LEU A 111 15.86 12.49 28.37
C LEU A 111 16.27 13.34 29.59
N ARG A 112 16.53 14.65 29.41
CA ARG A 112 16.80 15.57 30.53
C ARG A 112 15.53 15.95 31.31
N PHE A 113 14.35 15.86 30.70
CA PHE A 113 13.07 16.17 31.34
C PHE A 113 12.51 15.00 32.16
N PHE A 114 12.91 13.75 31.86
CA PHE A 114 12.50 12.55 32.59
C PHE A 114 13.49 12.10 33.68
N SER A 115 14.65 12.76 33.78
CA SER A 115 15.61 12.56 34.88
C SER A 115 15.39 13.63 35.95
N PHE A 116 14.21 13.63 36.57
CA PHE A 116 13.94 14.27 37.85
C PHE A 116 13.35 13.22 38.80
#